data_AF-A0A2T6AIE3-F1
#
_entry.id   AF-A0A2T6AIE3-F1
#
_cell.length_a   1.000
_cell.length_b   1.000
_cell.length_c   1.000
_cell.angle_alpha   90.00
_cell.angle_beta   90.00
_cell.angle_gamma   90.00
#
_symmetry.space_group_name_H-M   'P 1'
#
loop_
_entity.id
_entity.type
_entity.pdbx_description
1 polymer ?
#
loop_
_entity_poly.entity_id
_entity_poly.type
_entity_poly.pdbx_seq_one_letter_code
_entity_poly.pdbx_strand_id
1 'polypeptide(L)'
;METEQETNSKSFNLLKPRKALNKAFLKVKPNRSRIESFKENLKQLLDRTNDSESEEFHKNLVTDFLKKTYYDPDHFINTKGRNDLVIHNGRKAKSSVGVIIEAKKPTNRSKMISRERINVKVFSKN
;
A
#
# COMPACT_ATOMS: atom_id res chain seq x y z
N MET A 1 -12.80 29.71 31.16
CA MET A 1 -11.47 29.68 30.54
C MET A 1 -11.05 28.23 30.48
N GLU A 2 -11.35 27.56 29.36
CA GLU A 2 -10.95 26.19 29.12
C GLU A 2 -9.47 26.17 28.75
N THR A 3 -8.70 25.37 29.47
CA THR A 3 -7.27 25.16 29.27
C THR A 3 -7.04 24.37 27.99
N GLU A 4 -6.35 24.97 27.02
CA GLU A 4 -5.83 24.30 25.84
C GLU A 4 -4.86 23.18 26.26
N GLN A 5 -5.21 21.94 25.95
CA GLN A 5 -4.30 20.81 26.11
C GLN A 5 -3.26 20.86 24.99
N GLU A 6 -2.03 21.17 25.38
CA GLU A 6 -0.81 21.07 24.59
C GLU A 6 -0.70 19.68 23.94
N THR A 7 -0.91 19.61 22.63
CA THR A 7 -0.71 18.36 21.88
C THR A 7 0.78 18.10 21.76
N ASN A 8 1.24 17.14 22.57
CA ASN A 8 2.61 16.66 22.61
C ASN A 8 3.06 16.22 21.20
N SER A 9 3.85 17.07 20.53
CA SER A 9 4.37 16.85 19.19
C SER A 9 5.37 15.69 19.22
N LYS A 10 4.87 14.47 18.98
CA LYS A 10 5.74 13.30 18.74
C LYS A 10 6.61 13.60 17.53
N SER A 11 7.90 13.85 17.76
CA SER A 11 8.91 13.92 16.71
C SER A 11 9.03 12.55 16.04
N PHE A 12 8.51 12.44 14.82
CA PHE A 12 8.59 11.22 14.03
C PHE A 12 9.98 11.08 13.42
N ASN A 13 10.65 9.96 13.70
CA ASN A 13 11.95 9.66 13.10
C ASN A 13 11.76 9.20 11.63
N LEU A 14 11.79 10.16 10.70
CA LEU A 14 11.67 9.89 9.28
C LEU A 14 12.96 9.24 8.75
N LEU A 15 12.93 7.93 8.56
CA LEU A 15 14.06 7.19 7.99
C LEU A 15 14.12 7.36 6.48
N LYS A 16 15.31 7.66 5.95
CA LYS A 16 15.58 7.54 4.51
C LYS A 16 15.42 6.07 4.08
N PRO A 17 14.98 5.76 2.84
CA PRO A 17 14.76 4.38 2.38
C PRO A 17 15.94 3.43 2.66
N ARG A 18 17.18 3.87 2.44
CA ARG A 18 18.39 3.09 2.71
C ARG A 18 18.55 2.72 4.20
N LYS A 19 18.08 3.57 5.12
CA LYS A 19 18.10 3.31 6.57
C LYS A 19 16.92 2.46 7.02
N ALA A 20 15.77 2.55 6.34
CA ALA A 20 14.57 1.79 6.66
C ALA A 20 14.66 0.31 6.24
N LEU A 21 15.48 -0.02 5.24
CA LEU A 21 15.67 -1.39 4.77
C LEU A 21 16.58 -2.20 5.70
N ASN A 22 16.20 -3.46 5.96
CA ASN A 22 17.10 -4.42 6.59
C ASN A 22 18.35 -4.62 5.70
N LYS A 23 19.55 -4.54 6.30
CA LYS A 23 20.84 -4.66 5.60
C LYS A 23 20.97 -5.94 4.77
N ALA A 24 20.26 -7.02 5.12
CA ALA A 24 20.22 -8.25 4.34
C ALA A 24 19.68 -8.02 2.91
N PHE A 25 18.69 -7.15 2.73
CA PHE A 25 18.13 -6.84 1.40
C PHE A 25 19.13 -6.12 0.50
N LEU A 26 20.06 -5.34 1.06
CA LEU A 26 21.12 -4.69 0.30
C LEU A 26 22.13 -5.67 -0.30
N LYS A 27 22.19 -6.90 0.22
CA LYS A 27 23.06 -7.97 -0.26
C LYS A 27 22.38 -8.86 -1.32
N VAL A 28 21.06 -8.74 -1.50
CA VAL A 28 20.34 -9.51 -2.50
C VAL A 28 20.60 -8.89 -3.87
N LYS A 29 21.22 -9.66 -4.77
CA LYS A 29 21.48 -9.20 -6.14
C LYS A 29 20.13 -8.97 -6.84
N PRO A 30 19.85 -7.74 -7.34
CA PRO A 30 18.63 -7.50 -8.07
C PRO A 30 18.63 -8.31 -9.37
N ASN A 31 17.51 -8.99 -9.65
CA ASN A 31 17.31 -9.65 -10.93
C ASN A 31 16.88 -8.59 -11.97
N ARG A 32 17.68 -8.42 -13.03
CA ARG A 32 17.44 -7.42 -14.07
C ARG A 32 16.08 -7.61 -14.74
N SER A 33 15.68 -8.84 -15.05
CA SER A 33 14.39 -9.09 -15.70
C SER A 33 13.23 -8.66 -14.80
N ARG A 34 13.30 -8.96 -13.50
CA ARG A 34 12.29 -8.51 -12.51
C ARG A 34 12.23 -6.99 -12.39
N ILE A 35 13.36 -6.29 -12.50
CA ILE A 35 13.38 -4.82 -12.51
C ILE A 35 12.69 -4.28 -13.76
N GLU A 36 12.99 -4.80 -14.94
CA GLU A 36 12.37 -4.30 -16.16
C GLU A 36 10.87 -4.62 -16.19
N SER A 37 10.45 -5.82 -15.76
CA SER A 37 9.02 -6.15 -15.61
C SER A 37 8.31 -5.23 -14.60
N PHE A 38 8.95 -4.91 -13.47
CA PHE A 38 8.40 -3.95 -12.51
C PHE A 38 8.20 -2.57 -13.14
N LYS A 39 9.21 -2.05 -13.86
CA LYS A 39 9.13 -0.73 -14.51
C LYS A 39 8.02 -0.69 -15.55
N GLU A 40 7.90 -1.72 -16.37
CA GLU A 40 6.89 -1.80 -17.42
C GLU A 40 5.48 -1.82 -16.80
N ASN A 41 5.24 -2.69 -15.81
CA ASN A 41 3.96 -2.75 -15.13
C ASN A 41 3.64 -1.45 -14.37
N LEU A 42 4.65 -0.81 -13.77
CA LEU A 42 4.47 0.47 -13.08
C LEU A 42 4.10 1.58 -14.06
N LYS A 43 4.76 1.64 -15.22
CA LYS A 43 4.42 2.58 -16.27
C LYS A 43 2.98 2.39 -16.73
N GLN A 44 2.55 1.16 -16.99
CA GLN A 44 1.16 0.86 -17.36
C GLN A 44 0.14 1.27 -16.28
N LEU A 45 0.46 1.08 -15.00
CA LEU A 45 -0.38 1.54 -13.90
C LEU A 45 -0.54 3.07 -13.94
N LEU A 46 0.57 3.79 -14.06
CA LEU A 46 0.57 5.26 -14.08
C LEU A 46 -0.16 5.81 -15.31
N ASP A 47 0.10 5.24 -16.49
CA ASP A 47 -0.53 5.66 -17.76
C ASP A 47 -2.06 5.48 -17.73
N ARG A 48 -2.58 4.52 -16.95
CA ARG A 48 -4.02 4.26 -16.81
C ARG A 48 -4.68 4.98 -15.64
N THR A 49 -3.89 5.58 -14.73
CA THR A 49 -4.43 6.24 -13.55
C THR A 49 -5.15 7.52 -13.96
N ASN A 50 -6.32 7.77 -13.36
CA ASN A 50 -7.13 8.94 -13.67
C ASN A 50 -7.86 9.42 -12.41
N ASP A 51 -7.44 10.56 -11.86
CA ASP A 51 -7.94 11.07 -10.58
C ASP A 51 -9.46 11.36 -10.54
N SER A 52 -10.11 11.52 -11.70
CA SER A 52 -11.57 11.70 -11.75
C SER A 52 -12.33 10.40 -11.45
N GLU A 53 -11.71 9.25 -11.69
CA GLU A 53 -12.31 7.92 -11.58
C GLU A 53 -12.63 7.51 -10.13
N SER A 54 -13.40 6.43 -10.01
CA SER A 54 -13.83 5.89 -8.73
C SER A 54 -12.68 5.24 -7.93
N GLU A 55 -12.90 5.03 -6.63
CA GLU A 55 -11.98 4.25 -5.79
C GLU A 55 -11.88 2.79 -6.27
N GLU A 56 -13.00 2.22 -6.75
CA GLU A 56 -13.04 0.86 -7.31
C GLU A 56 -12.20 0.73 -8.58
N PHE A 57 -12.26 1.72 -9.46
CA PHE A 57 -11.43 1.78 -10.67
C PHE A 57 -9.94 1.68 -10.31
N HIS A 58 -9.48 2.50 -9.36
CA HIS A 58 -8.08 2.49 -8.92
C HIS A 58 -7.70 1.19 -8.19
N LYS A 59 -8.61 0.60 -7.39
CA LYS A 59 -8.37 -0.71 -6.76
C LYS A 59 -8.11 -1.81 -7.79
N ASN A 60 -8.85 -1.80 -8.90
CA ASN A 60 -8.64 -2.75 -9.99
C ASN A 60 -7.27 -2.59 -10.65
N LEU A 61 -6.84 -1.35 -10.92
CA LEU A 61 -5.51 -1.06 -11.46
C LEU A 61 -4.39 -1.52 -10.52
N VAL A 62 -4.51 -1.23 -9.23
CA VAL A 62 -3.53 -1.67 -8.21
C VAL A 62 -3.50 -3.19 -8.11
N THR A 63 -4.65 -3.86 -8.16
CA THR A 63 -4.72 -5.34 -8.13
C THR A 63 -4.04 -5.95 -9.35
N ASP A 64 -4.31 -5.44 -10.54
CA ASP A 64 -3.68 -5.89 -11.79
C ASP A 64 -2.16 -5.72 -11.76
N PHE A 65 -1.69 -4.55 -11.34
CA PHE A 65 -0.27 -4.26 -11.15
C PHE A 65 0.39 -5.25 -10.19
N LEU A 66 -0.19 -5.47 -9.01
CA LEU A 66 0.38 -6.37 -8.00
C LEU A 66 0.45 -7.82 -8.49
N LYS A 67 -0.62 -8.32 -9.12
CA LYS A 67 -0.66 -9.67 -9.71
C LYS A 67 0.42 -9.86 -10.75
N LYS A 68 0.46 -8.98 -11.77
CA LYS A 68 1.41 -9.08 -12.89
C LYS A 68 2.87 -8.89 -12.49
N THR A 69 3.11 -8.20 -11.38
CA THR A 69 4.47 -7.84 -10.98
C THR A 69 5.09 -8.87 -10.04
N TYR A 70 4.35 -9.37 -9.05
CA TYR A 70 4.95 -10.18 -7.99
C TYR A 70 4.11 -11.35 -7.46
N TYR A 71 2.79 -11.26 -7.55
CA TYR A 71 1.93 -12.11 -6.71
C TYR A 71 1.25 -13.25 -7.47
N ASP A 72 1.01 -13.13 -8.77
CA ASP A 72 0.45 -14.23 -9.56
C ASP A 72 1.54 -15.23 -9.97
N PRO A 73 1.27 -16.55 -9.98
CA PRO A 73 0.05 -17.24 -9.57
C PRO A 73 0.06 -17.70 -8.10
N ASP A 74 1.08 -17.30 -7.32
CA ASP A 74 1.39 -17.88 -6.02
C ASP A 74 0.58 -17.31 -4.84
N HIS A 75 -0.03 -16.14 -5.03
CA HIS A 75 -0.75 -15.41 -4.00
C HIS A 75 -2.14 -15.00 -4.48
N PHE A 76 -3.14 -15.31 -3.67
CA PHE A 76 -4.50 -14.86 -3.91
C PHE A 76 -4.67 -13.41 -3.45
N ILE A 77 -5.20 -12.54 -4.32
CA ILE A 77 -5.54 -11.15 -4.00
C ILE A 77 -7.04 -10.95 -4.21
N ASN A 78 -7.75 -10.53 -3.16
CA ASN A 78 -9.18 -10.20 -3.21
C ASN A 78 -9.59 -9.34 -1.99
N THR A 79 -10.84 -8.86 -1.98
CA THR A 79 -11.50 -8.30 -0.80
C THR A 79 -11.61 -9.35 0.32
N LYS A 80 -11.62 -8.91 1.59
CA LYS A 80 -11.88 -9.80 2.73
C LYS A 80 -12.52 -9.07 3.90
N GLY A 81 -13.79 -9.38 4.17
CA GLY A 81 -14.56 -8.75 5.23
C GLY A 81 -14.66 -7.24 5.00
N ARG A 82 -14.26 -6.45 5.99
CA ARG A 82 -14.25 -4.98 5.91
C ARG A 82 -12.98 -4.38 5.29
N ASN A 83 -12.04 -5.20 4.82
CA ASN A 83 -10.82 -4.72 4.19
C ASN A 83 -11.03 -4.60 2.68
N ASP A 84 -10.58 -3.49 2.09
CA ASP A 84 -10.70 -3.24 0.65
C ASP A 84 -10.02 -4.35 -0.16
N LEU A 85 -8.76 -4.67 0.16
CA LEU A 85 -8.00 -5.75 -0.48
C LEU A 85 -7.08 -6.44 0.53
N VAL A 86 -6.84 -7.72 0.34
CA VAL A 86 -5.82 -8.50 1.04
C VAL A 86 -5.00 -9.31 0.07
N ILE A 87 -3.74 -9.56 0.43
CA ILE A 87 -2.87 -10.52 -0.24
C ILE A 87 -2.67 -11.70 0.71
N HIS A 88 -3.01 -12.89 0.24
CA HIS A 88 -2.83 -14.12 0.98
C HIS A 88 -1.41 -14.68 0.78
N ASN A 89 -0.88 -15.37 1.79
CA ASN A 89 0.41 -16.07 1.72
C ASN A 89 0.39 -17.33 0.84
N GLY A 90 -0.72 -17.58 0.13
CA GLY A 90 -0.85 -18.69 -0.80
C GLY A 90 -1.96 -18.47 -1.81
N ARG A 91 -2.09 -19.41 -2.75
CA ARG A 91 -2.95 -19.34 -3.94
C ARG A 91 -4.47 -19.38 -3.66
N LYS A 92 -4.88 -19.60 -2.41
CA LYS A 92 -6.29 -19.79 -2.03
C LYS A 92 -6.71 -18.82 -0.93
N ALA A 93 -7.98 -18.40 -0.97
CA ALA A 93 -8.60 -17.51 0.03
C ALA A 93 -8.56 -18.03 1.48
N LYS A 94 -8.38 -19.35 1.67
CA LYS A 94 -8.22 -19.98 2.98
C LYS A 94 -6.83 -19.81 3.60
N SER A 95 -5.82 -19.44 2.80
CA SER A 95 -4.46 -19.21 3.29
C SER A 95 -4.42 -17.98 4.21
N SER A 96 -3.43 -17.89 5.09
CA SER A 96 -3.27 -16.72 5.97
C SER A 96 -3.10 -15.43 5.16
N VAL A 97 -3.53 -14.31 5.73
CA VAL A 97 -3.33 -12.97 5.14
C VAL A 97 -1.91 -12.51 5.46
N GLY A 98 -1.17 -12.08 4.44
CA GLY A 98 0.17 -11.50 4.59
C GLY A 98 0.20 -9.98 4.47
N VAL A 99 -0.69 -9.41 3.65
CA VAL A 99 -0.77 -7.95 3.43
C VAL A 99 -2.24 -7.51 3.46
N ILE A 100 -2.49 -6.37 4.11
CA ILE A 100 -3.78 -5.66 4.06
C ILE A 100 -3.55 -4.37 3.29
N ILE A 101 -4.47 -4.06 2.37
CA ILE A 101 -4.45 -2.85 1.55
C ILE A 101 -5.79 -2.14 1.77
N GLU A 102 -5.69 -0.86 2.14
CA GLU A 102 -6.81 0.07 2.20
C GLU A 102 -6.63 1.06 1.05
N ALA A 103 -7.65 1.22 0.22
CA ALA A 103 -7.63 2.16 -0.89
C ALA A 103 -8.47 3.38 -0.54
N LYS A 104 -8.07 4.54 -1.07
CA LYS A 104 -8.84 5.77 -0.96
C LYS A 104 -8.83 6.49 -2.29
N LYS A 105 -9.92 7.16 -2.64
CA LYS A 105 -9.94 8.03 -3.84
C LYS A 105 -8.79 9.05 -3.78
N PRO A 106 -7.97 9.21 -4.84
CA PRO A 106 -6.82 10.12 -4.85
C PRO A 106 -7.15 11.55 -4.44
N THR A 107 -8.34 12.03 -4.82
CA THR A 107 -8.80 13.39 -4.50
C THR A 107 -9.25 13.58 -3.06
N ASN A 108 -9.47 12.49 -2.29
CA ASN A 108 -9.92 12.56 -0.90
C ASN A 108 -8.74 12.70 0.08
N ARG A 109 -8.06 13.86 0.02
CA ARG A 109 -6.86 14.13 0.83
C ARG A 109 -7.08 14.08 2.34
N SER A 110 -8.32 14.25 2.82
CA SER A 110 -8.62 14.16 4.26
C SER A 110 -8.53 12.72 4.78
N LYS A 111 -8.68 11.72 3.91
CA LYS A 111 -8.56 10.28 4.23
C LYS A 111 -7.20 9.67 3.88
N MET A 112 -6.27 10.46 3.33
CA MET A 112 -4.92 10.02 2.98
C MET A 112 -3.95 10.24 4.14
N ILE A 113 -2.99 9.32 4.27
CA ILE A 113 -1.88 9.47 5.20
C ILE A 113 -1.03 10.70 4.84
N SER A 114 -0.63 11.49 5.83
CA SER A 114 0.35 12.57 5.68
C SER A 114 1.43 12.47 6.75
N ARG A 115 2.49 13.28 6.63
CA ARG A 115 3.56 13.30 7.65
C ARG A 115 3.04 13.72 9.01
N GLU A 116 2.06 14.62 9.01
CA GLU A 116 1.41 15.19 10.18
C GLU A 116 0.28 14.27 10.68
N ARG A 117 -0.29 13.46 9.79
CA ARG A 117 -1.43 12.57 10.09
C ARG A 117 -1.14 11.16 9.58
N ILE A 118 -0.27 10.47 10.30
CA ILE A 118 0.04 9.06 10.03
C ILE A 118 -1.15 8.16 10.40
N ASN A 119 -1.91 8.53 11.43
CA ASN A 119 -3.04 7.76 11.94
C ASN A 119 -4.38 8.13 11.28
N VAL A 120 -4.37 8.59 10.02
CA VAL A 120 -5.62 8.81 9.28
C VAL A 120 -6.29 7.45 9.07
N LYS A 121 -7.12 7.11 10.05
CA LYS A 121 -8.00 5.94 10.10
C LYS A 121 -7.35 4.56 9.97
N VAL A 122 -6.18 4.36 10.59
CA VAL A 122 -5.72 3.00 10.93
C VAL A 122 -6.40 2.49 12.22
N PHE A 123 -6.88 3.39 13.08
CA PHE A 123 -7.58 3.07 14.33
C PHE A 123 -9.02 3.61 14.35
N SER A 124 -9.93 2.89 13.70
CA SER A 124 -11.37 2.96 13.99
C SER A 124 -11.97 1.60 13.66
N LYS A 125 -11.48 0.56 14.34
CA LYS A 125 -12.10 -0.76 14.37
C LYS A 125 -12.28 -1.12 15.84
N ASN A 126 -13.40 -0.65 16.41
CA ASN A 126 -14.03 -1.33 17.54
C ASN A 126 -14.78 -2.54 17.00
#